data_AF-A0A836RNY0-F1
#
_entry.id   AF-A0A836RNY0-F1
#
_cell.length_a   1.000
_cell.length_b   1.000
_cell.length_c   1.000
_cell.angle_alpha   90.00
_cell.angle_beta   90.00
_cell.angle_gamma   90.00
#
_symmetry.space_group_name_H-M   'P 1'
#
loop_
_entity.id
_entity.type
_entity.pdbx_description
1 polymer ?
#
loop_
_entity_poly.entity_id
_entity_poly.type
_entity_poly.pdbx_seq_one_letter_code
_entity_poly.pdbx_strand_id
1 'polypeptide(L)'
;MTEGNRHLQFRIRGMDCAEEVAALKGEVGPLVGGEQNLSFDLLNGRMIVEACPEDVSPESICQAVARAGLQAELIRQGAAQTERSSVWQQHGRLILTAAGGILTAAGFLVHVAQAGGVMSALAGGEPG
;
A
#
# COMPACT_ATOMS: atom_id res chain seq x y z
N MET A 1 -24.72 24.80 11.80
CA MET A 1 -23.57 24.54 10.92
C MET A 1 -22.69 23.58 11.69
N THR A 2 -22.77 22.29 11.39
CA THR A 2 -21.89 21.29 12.01
C THR A 2 -20.53 21.46 11.36
N GLU A 3 -19.57 22.09 12.04
CA GLU A 3 -18.16 22.09 11.62
C GLU A 3 -17.70 20.63 11.59
N GLY A 4 -17.55 20.09 10.39
CA GLY A 4 -17.21 18.69 10.16
C GLY A 4 -15.71 18.48 10.33
N ASN A 5 -15.20 18.34 11.54
CA ASN A 5 -13.78 18.05 11.70
C ASN A 5 -13.43 16.63 11.21
N ARG A 6 -12.37 16.53 10.42
CA ARG A 6 -11.87 15.28 9.83
C ARG A 6 -10.70 14.74 10.64
N HIS A 7 -10.67 13.43 10.84
CA HIS A 7 -9.50 12.75 11.40
C HIS A 7 -8.53 12.39 10.28
N LEU A 8 -7.28 12.85 10.36
CA LEU A 8 -6.23 12.60 9.37
C LEU A 8 -5.00 11.98 10.02
N GLN A 9 -4.28 11.14 9.27
CA GLN A 9 -3.03 10.54 9.73
C GLN A 9 -1.95 10.75 8.69
N PHE A 10 -0.75 11.07 9.16
CA PHE A 10 0.42 11.32 8.33
C PHE A 10 1.57 10.45 8.80
N ARG A 11 2.29 9.84 7.87
CA ARG A 11 3.60 9.27 8.13
C ARG A 11 4.63 10.40 8.03
N ILE A 12 5.40 10.58 9.09
CA ILE A 12 6.46 11.59 9.19
C ILE A 12 7.80 10.89 9.13
N ARG A 13 8.66 11.29 8.19
CA ARG A 13 10.04 10.80 8.09
C ARG A 13 10.95 11.59 9.02
N GLY A 14 11.77 10.91 9.82
CA GLY A 14 12.76 11.53 10.71
C GLY A 14 12.21 12.05 12.02
N MET A 15 10.99 11.66 12.42
CA MET A 15 10.42 12.02 13.72
C MET A 15 10.85 11.01 14.79
N ASP A 16 11.97 11.26 15.46
CA ASP A 16 12.56 10.35 16.46
C ASP A 16 12.93 11.02 17.80
N CYS A 17 12.92 12.36 17.89
CA CYS A 17 13.19 13.10 19.13
C CYS A 17 12.05 14.06 19.51
N ALA A 18 12.17 14.65 20.71
CA ALA A 18 11.18 15.58 21.26
C ALA A 18 11.21 16.94 20.53
N GLU A 19 12.36 17.31 19.96
CA GLU A 19 12.55 18.55 19.22
C GLU A 19 11.70 18.56 17.95
N GLU A 20 11.66 17.45 17.21
CA GLU A 20 10.84 17.30 16.00
C GLU A 20 9.35 17.38 16.35
N VAL A 21 8.95 16.78 17.47
CA VAL A 21 7.55 16.87 17.94
C VAL A 21 7.21 18.31 18.31
N ALA A 22 8.11 19.04 18.96
CA ALA A 22 7.90 20.45 19.29
C ALA A 22 7.82 21.33 18.03
N ALA A 23 8.68 21.09 17.04
CA ALA A 23 8.64 21.78 15.75
C ALA A 23 7.33 21.50 14.99
N LEU A 24 6.89 20.24 14.94
CA LEU A 24 5.61 19.86 14.33
C LEU A 24 4.42 20.53 15.02
N LYS A 25 4.42 20.57 16.35
CA LYS A 25 3.39 21.27 17.12
C LYS A 25 3.33 22.76 16.81
N GLY A 26 4.48 23.43 16.71
CA GLY A 26 4.57 24.85 16.38
C GLY A 26 4.06 25.17 14.97
N GLU A 27 4.37 24.33 13.99
CA GLU A 27 4.01 24.59 12.59
C GLU A 27 2.60 24.09 12.20
N VAL A 28 2.18 22.93 12.73
CA VAL A 28 0.90 22.29 12.38
C VAL A 28 -0.21 22.67 13.36
N GLY A 29 0.11 22.89 14.64
CA GLY A 29 -0.85 23.23 15.68
C GLY A 29 -1.77 24.41 15.30
N PRO A 30 -1.25 25.55 14.80
CA PRO A 30 -2.08 26.69 14.39
C PRO A 30 -3.08 26.37 13.27
N LEU A 31 -2.76 25.41 12.39
CA LEU A 31 -3.65 25.02 11.29
C LEU A 31 -4.82 24.16 11.78
N VAL A 32 -4.61 23.35 12.81
CA VAL A 32 -5.61 22.37 13.28
C VAL A 32 -6.37 22.85 14.51
N GLY A 33 -6.27 24.14 14.86
CA GLY A 33 -6.96 24.71 16.03
C GLY A 33 -6.26 24.46 17.37
N GLY A 34 -4.98 24.06 17.36
CA GLY A 34 -4.12 23.92 18.53
C GLY A 34 -3.43 22.57 18.63
N GLU A 35 -2.37 22.53 19.43
CA GLU A 35 -1.52 21.34 19.63
C GLU A 35 -2.28 20.16 20.27
N GLN A 36 -3.36 20.41 21.00
CA GLN A 36 -4.20 19.37 21.62
C GLN A 36 -4.90 18.47 20.59
N ASN A 37 -5.00 18.93 19.34
CA ASN A 37 -5.57 18.14 18.24
C ASN A 37 -4.51 17.30 17.52
N LEU A 38 -3.26 17.27 18.03
CA LEU A 38 -2.15 16.50 17.48
C LEU A 38 -1.71 15.40 18.45
N SER A 39 -1.73 14.17 17.96
CA SER A 39 -1.18 13.00 18.64
C SER A 39 0.00 12.45 17.85
N PHE A 40 1.03 11.95 18.56
CA PHE A 40 2.28 11.49 17.94
C PHE A 40 2.61 10.07 18.38
N ASP A 41 2.98 9.24 17.42
CA ASP A 41 3.46 7.87 17.60
C ASP A 41 4.86 7.78 16.98
N LEU A 42 5.86 8.07 17.82
CA LEU A 42 7.28 8.07 17.46
C LEU A 42 7.74 6.69 16.98
N LEU A 43 7.24 5.61 17.58
CA LEU A 43 7.62 4.24 17.22
C LEU A 43 7.26 3.91 15.77
N ASN A 44 6.16 4.47 15.25
CA ASN A 44 5.72 4.24 13.89
C ASN A 44 5.97 5.42 12.95
N GLY A 45 6.58 6.51 13.45
CA GLY A 45 6.74 7.76 12.72
C GLY A 45 5.38 8.30 12.24
N ARG A 46 4.34 8.30 13.08
CA ARG A 46 3.00 8.79 12.72
C ARG A 46 2.59 10.03 13.51
N MET A 47 2.05 11.01 12.79
CA MET A 47 1.33 12.14 13.35
C MET A 47 -0.16 11.99 13.03
N ILE A 48 -1.01 12.13 14.04
CA ILE A 48 -2.45 12.03 13.94
C ILE A 48 -3.05 13.41 14.22
N VAL A 49 -3.93 13.86 13.34
CA VAL A 49 -4.72 15.07 13.50
C VAL A 49 -6.13 14.65 13.86
N GLU A 50 -6.49 14.77 15.13
CA GLU A 50 -7.76 14.31 15.70
C GLU A 50 -8.95 15.07 15.10
N ALA A 51 -8.77 16.37 14.89
CA ALA A 51 -9.82 17.29 14.51
C ALA A 51 -9.30 18.33 13.51
N CYS A 52 -9.18 17.93 12.24
CA CYS A 52 -8.78 18.80 11.15
C CYS A 52 -9.97 19.58 10.59
N PRO A 53 -9.94 20.93 10.54
CA PRO A 53 -10.98 21.71 9.88
C PRO A 53 -11.18 21.33 8.40
N GLU A 54 -12.38 21.50 7.86
CA GLU A 54 -12.68 21.14 6.45
C GLU A 54 -11.95 22.04 5.45
N ASP A 55 -11.73 23.30 5.82
CA ASP A 55 -11.02 24.32 5.04
C ASP A 55 -9.50 24.10 5.01
N VAL A 56 -8.97 23.25 5.90
CA VAL A 56 -7.55 22.91 5.94
C VAL A 56 -7.30 21.69 5.06
N SER A 57 -6.60 21.91 3.94
CA SER A 57 -6.21 20.81 3.05
C SER A 57 -5.10 19.93 3.66
N PRO A 58 -5.09 18.61 3.41
CA PRO A 58 -3.96 17.75 3.78
C PRO A 58 -2.61 18.25 3.25
N GLU A 59 -2.61 18.89 2.08
CA GLU A 59 -1.43 19.50 1.46
C GLU A 59 -0.90 20.68 2.29
N SER A 60 -1.78 21.48 2.87
CA SER A 60 -1.41 22.56 3.80
C SER A 60 -0.69 22.02 5.03
N ILE A 61 -1.14 20.86 5.55
CA ILE A 61 -0.47 20.17 6.65
C ILE A 61 0.89 19.65 6.21
N CYS A 62 1.01 19.03 5.04
CA CYS A 62 2.30 18.60 4.50
C CYS A 62 3.29 19.76 4.33
N GLN A 63 2.82 20.94 3.89
CA GLN A 63 3.66 22.14 3.79
C GLN A 63 4.12 22.64 5.17
N ALA A 64 3.25 22.60 6.18
CA ALA A 64 3.62 22.93 7.55
C ALA A 64 4.69 21.97 8.11
N VAL A 65 4.53 20.67 7.86
CA VAL A 65 5.56 19.68 8.20
C VAL A 65 6.89 19.98 7.50
N ALA A 66 6.85 20.40 6.24
CA ALA A 66 8.06 20.78 5.50
C ALA A 66 8.76 22.01 6.09
N ARG A 67 8.00 22.99 6.63
CA ARG A 67 8.58 24.14 7.35
C ARG A 67 9.26 23.74 8.65
N ALA A 68 8.78 22.68 9.30
CA ALA A 68 9.46 22.04 10.43
C ALA A 68 10.72 21.23 10.02
N GLY A 69 11.07 21.21 8.73
CA GLY A 69 12.24 20.48 8.21
C GLY A 69 12.01 18.98 7.99
N LEU A 70 10.76 18.52 8.08
CA LEU A 70 10.40 17.11 7.99
C LEU A 70 9.59 16.81 6.72
N GLN A 71 9.32 15.53 6.47
CA GLN A 71 8.52 15.10 5.31
C GLN A 71 7.31 14.31 5.78
N ALA A 72 6.13 14.70 5.29
CA ALA A 72 4.85 14.04 5.57
C ALA A 72 4.28 13.34 4.34
N GLU A 73 3.65 12.19 4.56
CA GLU A 73 2.82 11.49 3.59
C GLU A 73 1.47 11.16 4.22
N LEU A 74 0.37 11.54 3.56
CA LEU A 74 -0.98 11.24 4.04
C LEU A 74 -1.23 9.73 4.01
N ILE A 75 -1.51 9.15 5.18
CA ILE A 75 -1.95 7.77 5.32
C ILE A 75 -3.43 7.75 4.95
N ARG A 76 -3.72 7.25 3.75
CA ARG A 76 -5.08 7.15 3.23
C ARG A 76 -5.91 6.26 4.15
N GLN A 77 -6.79 6.84 4.96
CA GLN A 77 -7.81 6.08 5.68
C GLN A 77 -8.77 5.50 4.64
N GLY A 78 -8.96 4.19 4.67
CA GLY A 78 -9.62 3.42 3.63
C GLY A 78 -11.04 3.90 3.33
N ALA A 79 -11.17 4.79 2.36
CA ALA A 79 -12.36 4.96 1.53
C ALA A 79 -11.90 5.38 0.13
N ALA A 80 -12.15 4.51 -0.85
CA ALA A 80 -12.18 4.81 -2.29
C ALA A 80 -10.91 4.78 -3.16
N GLN A 81 -9.88 3.95 -2.90
CA GLN A 81 -8.92 3.55 -3.97
C GLN A 81 -8.44 2.07 -3.98
N THR A 82 -9.05 1.16 -3.21
CA THR A 82 -8.55 -0.24 -3.08
C THR A 82 -9.26 -1.29 -3.93
N GLU A 83 -10.28 -0.98 -4.71
CA GLU A 83 -10.98 -2.06 -5.44
C GLU A 83 -10.26 -2.55 -6.71
N ARG A 84 -9.32 -1.78 -7.28
CA ARG A 84 -8.74 -2.13 -8.59
C ARG A 84 -7.30 -2.66 -8.56
N SER A 85 -6.50 -2.29 -7.55
CA SER A 85 -5.09 -2.72 -7.47
C SER A 85 -4.87 -3.94 -6.57
N SER A 86 -5.67 -4.11 -5.50
CA SER A 86 -5.48 -5.19 -4.54
C SER A 86 -5.84 -6.56 -5.11
N VAL A 87 -7.00 -6.68 -5.76
CA VAL A 87 -7.51 -7.95 -6.31
C VAL A 87 -6.64 -8.43 -7.48
N TRP A 88 -6.19 -7.54 -8.36
CA TRP A 88 -5.37 -7.88 -9.52
C TRP A 88 -3.92 -8.25 -9.17
N GLN A 89 -3.31 -7.57 -8.18
CA GLN A 89 -1.98 -7.93 -7.69
C GLN A 89 -1.98 -9.26 -6.92
N GLN A 90 -3.02 -9.53 -6.12
CA GLN A 90 -3.12 -10.76 -5.33
C GLN A 90 -3.50 -11.97 -6.19
N HIS A 91 -4.42 -11.83 -7.14
CA HIS A 91 -4.88 -12.93 -7.99
C HIS A 91 -4.12 -13.07 -9.30
N GLY A 92 -3.38 -12.06 -9.75
CA GLY A 92 -2.58 -12.12 -10.97
C GLY A 92 -1.57 -13.27 -10.95
N ARG A 93 -0.86 -13.47 -9.82
CA ARG A 93 0.11 -14.57 -9.67
C ARG A 93 -0.56 -15.95 -9.70
N LEU A 94 -1.73 -16.11 -9.09
CA LEU A 94 -2.51 -17.35 -9.10
C LEU A 94 -3.06 -17.67 -10.49
N ILE A 95 -3.62 -16.68 -11.19
CA ILE A 95 -4.18 -16.83 -12.54
C ILE A 95 -3.08 -17.20 -13.54
N LEU A 96 -1.92 -16.55 -13.48
CA LEU A 96 -0.79 -16.86 -14.38
C LEU A 96 -0.24 -18.27 -14.15
N THR A 97 -0.16 -18.71 -12.89
CA THR A 97 0.32 -20.07 -12.55
C THR A 97 -0.67 -21.13 -13.01
N ALA A 98 -1.98 -20.91 -12.77
CA ALA A 98 -3.03 -21.83 -13.21
C ALA A 98 -3.09 -21.92 -14.74
N ALA A 99 -3.03 -20.78 -15.44
CA ALA A 99 -3.03 -20.74 -16.91
C ALA A 99 -1.82 -21.47 -17.49
N GLY A 100 -0.62 -21.27 -16.94
CA GLY A 100 0.58 -22.01 -17.35
C GLY A 100 0.46 -23.52 -17.13
N GLY A 101 -0.10 -23.94 -16.00
CA GLY A 101 -0.35 -25.35 -15.70
C GLY A 101 -1.34 -26.00 -16.67
N ILE A 102 -2.46 -25.33 -16.96
CA ILE A 102 -3.48 -25.83 -17.90
C ILE A 102 -2.92 -25.97 -19.31
N LEU A 103 -2.17 -24.97 -19.80
CA LEU A 103 -1.55 -25.02 -21.13
C LEU A 103 -0.57 -26.18 -21.27
N THR A 104 0.26 -26.39 -20.24
CA THR A 104 1.23 -27.49 -20.23
C THR A 104 0.54 -28.85 -20.23
N ALA A 105 -0.49 -29.04 -19.40
CA ALA A 105 -1.25 -30.27 -19.34
C ALA A 105 -1.98 -30.56 -20.67
N ALA A 106 -2.58 -29.55 -21.28
CA ALA A 106 -3.24 -29.68 -22.58
C ALA A 106 -2.24 -30.07 -23.69
N GLY A 107 -1.08 -29.41 -23.74
CA GLY A 107 -0.01 -29.76 -24.69
C GLY A 107 0.46 -31.21 -24.54
N PHE A 108 0.64 -31.68 -23.30
CA PHE A 108 1.05 -33.06 -23.02
C PHE A 108 -0.01 -34.07 -23.47
N LEU A 109 -1.29 -33.83 -23.17
CA LEU A 109 -2.39 -34.71 -23.59
C LEU A 109 -2.49 -34.82 -25.12
N VAL A 110 -2.33 -33.70 -25.82
CA VAL A 110 -2.29 -33.67 -27.29
C VAL A 110 -1.11 -34.48 -27.82
N HIS A 111 0.07 -34.38 -27.19
CA HIS A 111 1.25 -35.13 -27.59
C HIS A 111 1.07 -36.65 -27.38
N VAL A 112 0.48 -37.07 -26.25
CA VAL A 112 0.19 -38.48 -25.96
C VAL A 112 -0.82 -39.08 -26.95
N ALA A 113 -1.84 -38.32 -27.31
CA ALA A 113 -2.86 -38.76 -28.26
C ALA A 113 -2.30 -38.91 -29.69
N GLN A 114 -1.41 -38.02 -30.12
CA GLN A 114 -0.80 -38.08 -31.45
C GLN A 114 0.37 -39.06 -31.55
N ALA A 115 1.11 -39.30 -30.46
CA ALA A 115 2.24 -40.23 -30.42
C ALA A 115 1.83 -41.70 -30.24
N GLY A 116 0.53 -42.00 -30.11
CA GLY A 116 0.03 -43.37 -29.95
C GLY A 116 0.32 -44.01 -28.58
N GLY A 117 0.71 -43.20 -27.58
CA GLY A 117 0.95 -43.65 -26.20
C GLY A 117 2.30 -43.23 -25.62
N VAL A 118 2.36 -43.07 -24.29
CA VAL A 118 3.55 -42.64 -23.52
C VAL A 118 4.73 -43.62 -23.58
N MET A 119 4.48 -44.88 -23.97
CA MET A 119 5.52 -45.92 -24.02
C MET A 119 6.49 -45.77 -25.20
N SER A 120 6.09 -45.12 -26.29
CA SER A 120 6.96 -44.90 -27.46
C SER A 120 8.10 -43.92 -27.16
N ALA A 121 7.90 -43.01 -26.20
CA ALA A 121 8.88 -41.97 -25.84
C ALA A 121 9.86 -42.43 -24.74
N LEU A 122 9.50 -43.43 -23.93
CA LEU A 122 10.36 -44.02 -22.90
C LEU A 122 11.19 -45.21 -23.43
N ALA A 123 10.76 -45.84 -24.52
CA ALA A 123 11.50 -46.90 -25.19
C ALA A 123 12.51 -46.34 -26.22
N GLY A 124 13.36 -45.42 -25.79
CA GLY A 124 14.62 -45.15 -26.48
C GLY A 124 15.68 -46.11 -25.92
N GLY A 125 15.92 -47.24 -26.57
CA GLY A 125 16.98 -48.16 -26.15
C GLY A 125 17.08 -49.46 -26.96
N GLU A 126 17.69 -49.34 -28.15
CA GLU A 126 18.50 -50.32 -28.91
C GLU A 126 17.92 -51.71 -29.28
N PRO A 127 17.77 -52.03 -30.58
CA PRO A 127 17.72 -53.40 -31.09
C PRO A 127 19.14 -53.93 -31.37
N GLY A 128 19.52 -55.02 -30.71
CA GLY A 128 20.68 -55.86 -31.04
C GLY A 128 20.25 -57.32 -31.16
#